data_AF-A0A1X9YNX8-F1
#
_entry.id   AF-A0A1X9YNX8-F1
#
_cell.length_a   1.000
_cell.length_b   1.000
_cell.length_c   1.000
_cell.angle_alpha   90.00
_cell.angle_beta   90.00
_cell.angle_gamma   90.00
#
_symmetry.space_group_name_H-M   'P 1'
#
loop_
_entity.id
_entity.type
_entity.pdbx_description
1 polymer ?
#
loop_
_entity_poly.entity_id
_entity_poly.type
_entity_poly.pdbx_seq_one_letter_code
_entity_poly.pdbx_strand_id
1 'polypeptide(L)'
;MKLVGNIQDIRGSRNTKNEGIALHIDRIEYVTHKKDGRFFQPFDLEVELETPLVITGDCLARTDNKHLEEGEYEFLVYDKVDDGYELNESKQLSIETAYDYDADVTILRSVYYTVTVSNEEFKQLKTEQGKARAAKKGKGRKR
;
A
#
# COMPACT_ATOMS: atom_id res chain seq x y z
N MET A 1 -1.52 -9.82 5.50
CA MET A 1 -2.47 -8.73 5.17
C MET A 1 -3.84 -9.10 5.68
N LYS A 2 -4.66 -8.12 6.02
CA LYS A 2 -6.01 -8.36 6.57
C LYS A 2 -6.94 -7.20 6.19
N LEU A 3 -8.17 -7.52 5.81
CA LEU A 3 -9.26 -6.56 5.66
C LEU A 3 -10.25 -6.71 6.82
N VAL A 4 -10.64 -5.59 7.43
CA VAL A 4 -11.72 -5.49 8.41
C VAL A 4 -12.79 -4.58 7.81
N GLY A 5 -14.06 -4.97 7.89
CA GLY A 5 -15.17 -4.26 7.27
C GLY A 5 -15.34 -4.57 5.78
N ASN A 6 -16.24 -3.86 5.11
CA ASN A 6 -16.53 -4.05 3.69
C ASN A 6 -15.85 -2.96 2.84
N ILE A 7 -14.85 -3.35 2.05
CA ILE A 7 -14.11 -2.40 1.20
C ILE A 7 -15.01 -1.71 0.16
N GLN A 8 -16.12 -2.35 -0.22
CA GLN A 8 -17.06 -1.80 -1.19
C GLN A 8 -17.85 -0.62 -0.63
N ASP A 9 -17.86 -0.37 0.67
CA ASP A 9 -18.53 0.79 1.27
C ASP A 9 -17.75 2.10 1.03
N ILE A 10 -16.47 2.00 0.67
CA ILE A 10 -15.65 3.16 0.31
C ILE A 10 -16.02 3.62 -1.10
N ARG A 11 -16.35 4.92 -1.22
CA ARG A 11 -16.83 5.57 -2.46
C ARG A 11 -15.81 6.59 -2.95
N GLY A 12 -16.20 7.35 -3.98
CA GLY A 12 -15.35 8.34 -4.65
C GLY A 12 -14.92 9.55 -3.82
N SER A 13 -15.35 9.66 -2.57
CA SER A 13 -14.96 10.72 -1.66
C SER A 13 -14.66 10.16 -0.28
N ARG A 14 -13.74 10.85 0.41
CA ARG A 14 -13.38 10.57 1.79
C ARG A 14 -14.60 10.66 2.70
N ASN A 15 -14.76 9.70 3.61
CA ASN A 15 -15.87 9.69 4.56
C ASN A 15 -15.44 9.14 5.92
N THR A 16 -15.54 9.96 6.99
CA THR A 16 -15.20 9.55 8.36
C THR A 16 -16.01 8.35 8.85
N LYS A 17 -17.22 8.10 8.31
CA LYS A 17 -18.01 6.91 8.67
C LYS A 17 -17.32 5.59 8.31
N ASN A 18 -16.31 5.64 7.43
CA ASN A 18 -15.56 4.47 6.98
C ASN A 18 -14.38 4.14 7.91
N GLU A 19 -14.18 4.84 9.03
CA GLU A 19 -13.12 4.58 10.01
C GLU A 19 -13.11 3.13 10.53
N GLY A 20 -14.29 2.48 10.58
CA GLY A 20 -14.42 1.08 10.96
C GLY A 20 -13.90 0.06 9.92
N ILE A 21 -13.58 0.50 8.70
CA ILE A 21 -12.95 -0.32 7.66
C ILE A 21 -11.44 -0.17 7.82
N ALA A 22 -10.70 -1.26 7.91
CA ALA A 22 -9.25 -1.21 8.11
C ALA A 22 -8.50 -2.24 7.25
N LEU A 23 -7.43 -1.80 6.62
CA LEU A 23 -6.49 -2.61 5.87
C LEU A 23 -5.16 -2.71 6.60
N HIS A 24 -4.77 -3.94 6.90
CA HIS A 24 -3.46 -4.27 7.42
C HIS A 24 -2.57 -4.69 6.26
N ILE A 25 -1.55 -3.89 6.02
CA ILE A 25 -0.64 -3.97 4.88
C ILE A 25 0.71 -4.43 5.41
N ASP A 26 1.16 -5.59 4.97
CA ASP A 26 2.42 -6.18 5.45
C ASP A 26 3.58 -5.87 4.50
N ARG A 27 3.30 -5.27 3.33
CA ARG A 27 4.29 -4.98 2.30
C ARG A 27 4.05 -3.60 1.70
N ILE A 28 5.12 -2.82 1.60
CA ILE A 28 5.13 -1.53 0.89
C ILE A 28 6.00 -1.69 -0.36
N GLU A 29 5.52 -1.19 -1.48
CA GLU A 29 6.29 -1.04 -2.70
C GLU A 29 6.73 0.42 -2.83
N TYR A 30 8.03 0.68 -2.74
CA TYR A 30 8.57 2.00 -3.02
C TYR A 30 8.94 2.09 -4.50
N VAL A 31 8.49 3.12 -5.20
CA VAL A 31 8.78 3.32 -6.62
C VAL A 31 9.49 4.65 -6.82
N THR A 32 10.53 4.66 -7.66
CA THR A 32 11.14 5.89 -8.16
C THR A 32 11.26 5.85 -9.67
N HIS A 33 11.24 7.02 -10.31
CA HIS A 33 11.50 7.16 -11.73
C HIS A 33 12.89 7.73 -11.93
N LYS A 34 13.78 6.92 -12.53
CA LYS A 34 15.15 7.34 -12.81
C LYS A 34 15.39 7.35 -14.31
N LYS A 35 16.13 8.35 -14.77
CA LYS A 35 16.63 8.39 -16.15
C LYS A 35 17.65 7.27 -16.34
N ASP A 36 17.36 6.36 -17.26
CA ASP A 36 18.29 5.34 -17.76
C ASP A 36 18.44 5.50 -19.28
N GLY A 37 19.64 5.90 -19.71
CA GLY A 37 19.89 6.31 -21.09
C GLY A 37 18.99 7.45 -21.57
N ARG A 38 18.13 7.17 -22.55
CA ARG A 38 17.19 8.14 -23.15
C ARG A 38 15.82 8.19 -22.47
N PHE A 39 15.48 7.21 -21.64
CA PHE A 39 14.13 7.04 -21.11
C PHE A 39 14.13 7.15 -19.58
N PHE A 40 12.98 7.48 -19.00
CA PHE A 40 12.74 7.28 -17.57
C PHE A 40 12.17 5.89 -17.38
N GLN A 41 12.78 5.12 -16.49
CA GLN A 41 12.31 3.79 -16.13
C GLN A 41 11.88 3.76 -14.66
N PRO A 42 10.80 3.04 -14.32
CA PRO A 42 10.44 2.81 -12.94
C PRO A 42 11.43 1.82 -12.31
N PHE A 43 11.80 2.08 -11.06
CA PHE A 43 12.52 1.15 -10.21
C PHE A 43 11.70 0.95 -8.94
N ASP A 44 11.41 -0.30 -8.63
CA ASP A 44 10.66 -0.72 -7.46
C ASP A 44 11.57 -1.31 -6.38
N LEU A 45 11.11 -1.18 -5.13
CA LEU A 45 11.69 -1.81 -3.95
C LEU A 45 10.56 -2.29 -3.05
N GLU A 46 10.32 -3.59 -3.04
CA GLU A 46 9.39 -4.20 -2.09
C GLU A 46 10.03 -4.36 -0.71
N VAL A 47 9.32 -3.91 0.32
CA VAL A 47 9.71 -4.02 1.72
C VAL A 47 8.59 -4.68 2.52
N GLU A 48 8.87 -5.85 3.07
CA GLU A 48 8.02 -6.53 4.05
C GLU A 48 8.20 -5.87 5.43
N LEU A 49 7.09 -5.52 6.06
CA LEU A 49 7.03 -4.85 7.36
C LEU A 49 6.97 -5.89 8.49
N GLU A 50 7.74 -5.68 9.55
CA GLU A 50 7.66 -6.52 10.75
C GLU A 50 6.35 -6.29 11.51
N THR A 51 5.81 -5.08 11.44
CA THR A 51 4.50 -4.71 11.98
C THR A 51 3.65 -4.15 10.84
N PRO A 52 2.42 -4.66 10.61
CA PRO A 52 1.57 -4.20 9.52
C PRO A 52 1.27 -2.70 9.63
N LEU A 53 1.34 -2.01 8.50
CA LEU A 53 0.79 -0.68 8.35
C LEU A 53 -0.74 -0.79 8.33
N VAL A 54 -1.42 0.00 9.15
CA VAL A 54 -2.89 0.03 9.19
C VAL A 54 -3.38 1.30 8.51
N ILE A 55 -4.16 1.14 7.44
CA ILE A 55 -4.87 2.24 6.77
C ILE A 55 -6.37 2.05 6.99
N THR A 56 -7.02 3.07 7.53
CA THR A 56 -8.46 3.07 7.78
C THR A 56 -9.23 3.67 6.60
N GLY A 57 -10.49 3.28 6.45
CA GLY A 57 -11.32 3.65 5.30
C GLY A 57 -11.68 5.13 5.24
N ASP A 58 -11.56 5.87 6.34
CA ASP A 58 -11.69 7.32 6.37
C ASP A 58 -10.48 8.07 5.77
N CYS A 59 -9.36 7.36 5.54
CA CYS A 59 -8.19 7.85 4.81
C CYS A 59 -8.20 7.46 3.33
N LEU A 60 -9.27 6.86 2.83
CA LEU A 60 -9.36 6.33 1.48
C LEU A 60 -10.51 6.95 0.71
N ALA A 61 -10.29 7.19 -0.58
CA ALA A 61 -11.34 7.48 -1.55
C ALA A 61 -11.12 6.64 -2.79
N ARG A 62 -12.15 5.92 -3.24
CA ARG A 62 -12.06 5.04 -4.41
C ARG A 62 -11.90 5.88 -5.68
N THR A 63 -11.02 5.48 -6.59
CA THR A 63 -10.92 6.14 -7.90
C THR A 63 -12.12 5.77 -8.77
N ASP A 64 -12.33 6.53 -9.84
CA ASP A 64 -13.33 6.25 -10.88
C ASP A 64 -12.72 5.52 -12.09
N ASN A 65 -11.58 4.86 -11.90
CA ASN A 65 -10.87 4.15 -12.95
C ASN A 65 -11.77 3.06 -13.57
N LYS A 66 -12.14 3.26 -14.84
CA LYS A 66 -13.05 2.37 -15.59
C LYS A 66 -12.37 1.15 -16.18
N HIS A 67 -11.04 1.05 -16.05
CA HIS A 67 -10.25 -0.05 -16.57
C HIS A 67 -10.02 -1.16 -15.55
N LEU A 68 -10.55 -1.01 -14.33
CA LEU A 68 -10.49 -2.03 -13.28
C LEU A 68 -11.47 -3.15 -13.58
N GLU A 69 -11.00 -4.38 -13.40
CA GLU A 69 -11.84 -5.58 -13.49
C GLU A 69 -12.74 -5.73 -12.26
N GLU A 70 -13.71 -6.65 -12.33
CA GLU A 70 -14.57 -6.94 -11.18
C GLU A 70 -13.73 -7.51 -10.03
N GLY A 71 -13.88 -6.92 -8.85
CA GLY A 71 -13.09 -7.29 -7.67
C GLY A 71 -11.79 -6.49 -7.52
N GLU A 72 -11.42 -5.67 -8.51
CA GLU A 72 -10.31 -4.73 -8.43
C GLU A 72 -10.77 -3.35 -7.97
N TYR A 73 -10.01 -2.75 -7.06
CA TYR A 73 -10.28 -1.44 -6.52
C TYR A 73 -8.99 -0.64 -6.38
N GLU A 74 -9.03 0.61 -6.85
CA GLU A 74 -7.96 1.58 -6.60
C GLU A 74 -8.47 2.70 -5.69
N PHE A 75 -7.59 3.17 -4.81
CA PHE A 75 -7.88 4.21 -3.84
C PHE A 75 -6.81 5.29 -3.87
N LEU A 76 -7.28 6.53 -3.82
CA LEU A 76 -6.53 7.68 -3.36
C LEU A 76 -6.33 7.58 -1.85
N VAL A 77 -5.11 7.86 -1.39
CA VAL A 77 -4.73 7.76 0.01
C VAL A 77 -4.56 9.16 0.60
N TYR A 78 -5.21 9.40 1.73
CA TYR A 78 -5.13 10.66 2.47
C TYR A 78 -4.30 10.47 3.73
N ASP A 79 -3.41 11.41 3.98
CA ASP A 79 -2.70 11.49 5.25
C ASP A 79 -3.51 12.32 6.24
N LYS A 80 -3.57 11.83 7.48
CA LYS A 80 -4.18 12.55 8.59
C LYS A 80 -3.17 13.58 9.11
N VAL A 81 -3.48 14.86 8.95
CA VAL A 81 -2.63 15.99 9.36
C VAL A 81 -3.43 16.90 10.28
N ASP A 82 -2.91 17.12 11.48
CA ASP A 82 -3.57 17.88 12.55
C ASP A 82 -5.05 17.49 12.74
N ASP A 83 -5.97 18.37 12.34
CA ASP A 83 -7.44 18.21 12.44
C ASP A 83 -8.11 17.80 11.10
N GLY A 84 -7.32 17.43 10.09
CA GLY A 84 -7.76 17.26 8.72
C GLY A 84 -7.16 16.05 7.99
N TYR A 85 -7.45 16.01 6.69
CA TYR A 85 -7.00 14.98 5.77
C TYR A 85 -6.48 15.65 4.50
N GLU A 86 -5.27 15.31 4.10
CA GLU A 86 -4.64 15.81 2.88
C GLU A 86 -4.39 14.66 1.91
N LEU A 87 -4.75 14.84 0.64
CA LEU A 87 -4.50 13.85 -0.39
C LEU A 87 -2.98 13.70 -0.58
N ASN A 88 -2.48 12.47 -0.44
CA ASN A 88 -1.09 12.17 -0.73
C ASN A 88 -0.97 11.60 -2.15
N GLU A 89 -0.61 12.46 -3.10
CA GLU A 89 -0.42 12.09 -4.51
C GLU A 89 0.73 11.10 -4.73
N SER A 90 1.63 10.95 -3.76
CA SER A 90 2.71 9.98 -3.81
C SER A 90 2.30 8.59 -3.34
N LYS A 91 1.10 8.42 -2.77
CA LYS A 91 0.60 7.14 -2.25
C LYS A 91 -0.58 6.65 -3.07
N GLN A 92 -0.52 5.38 -3.46
CA GLN A 92 -1.62 4.69 -4.12
C GLN A 92 -1.86 3.34 -3.46
N LEU A 93 -3.14 2.96 -3.38
CA LEU A 93 -3.54 1.67 -2.86
C LEU A 93 -4.40 0.96 -3.89
N SER A 94 -3.97 -0.21 -4.33
CA SER A 94 -4.73 -1.10 -5.19
C SER A 94 -5.03 -2.39 -4.44
N ILE A 95 -6.28 -2.86 -4.52
CA ILE A 95 -6.76 -4.03 -3.81
C ILE A 95 -7.50 -4.92 -4.80
N GLU A 96 -7.23 -6.21 -4.71
CA GLU A 96 -7.99 -7.23 -5.41
C GLU A 96 -8.75 -8.06 -4.38
N THR A 97 -10.00 -8.34 -4.68
CA THR A 97 -10.86 -9.20 -3.87
C THR A 97 -11.52 -10.26 -4.73
N ALA A 98 -11.83 -11.39 -4.13
CA ALA A 98 -12.68 -12.41 -4.73
C ALA A 98 -13.87 -12.67 -3.81
N TYR A 99 -15.03 -12.94 -4.39
CA TYR A 99 -16.19 -13.35 -3.62
C TYR A 99 -16.29 -14.88 -3.59
N ASP A 100 -16.41 -15.43 -2.39
CA ASP A 100 -16.68 -16.85 -2.15
C ASP A 100 -18.20 -17.03 -2.00
N TYR A 101 -18.82 -17.63 -3.01
CA TYR A 101 -20.27 -17.84 -3.07
C TYR A 101 -20.76 -18.88 -2.06
N ASP A 102 -19.92 -19.85 -1.70
CA ASP A 102 -20.31 -20.92 -0.77
C ASP A 102 -20.33 -20.40 0.67
N ALA A 103 -19.37 -19.54 1.00
CA ALA A 103 -19.25 -18.94 2.33
C ALA A 103 -19.94 -17.57 2.47
N ASP A 104 -20.47 -17.00 1.37
CA ASP A 104 -21.04 -15.64 1.31
C ASP A 104 -20.11 -14.56 1.90
N VAL A 105 -18.83 -14.61 1.50
CA VAL A 105 -17.80 -13.68 2.01
C VAL A 105 -16.92 -13.11 0.91
N THR A 106 -16.54 -11.85 1.07
CA THR A 106 -15.48 -11.22 0.26
C THR A 106 -14.12 -11.53 0.86
N ILE A 107 -13.26 -12.17 0.06
CA ILE A 107 -11.90 -12.54 0.41
C ILE A 107 -10.93 -11.53 -0.21
N LEU A 108 -10.07 -10.94 0.63
CA LEU A 108 -8.95 -10.13 0.18
C LEU A 108 -7.90 -11.01 -0.52
N ARG A 109 -7.67 -10.81 -1.82
CA ARG A 109 -6.71 -11.59 -2.62
C ARG A 109 -5.33 -10.98 -2.62
N SER A 110 -5.23 -9.68 -2.90
CA SER A 110 -3.96 -8.98 -2.98
C SER A 110 -4.12 -7.52 -2.56
N VAL A 111 -3.03 -6.94 -2.02
CA VAL A 111 -2.93 -5.52 -1.67
C VAL A 111 -1.59 -5.01 -2.19
N TYR A 112 -1.66 -3.97 -3.01
CA TYR A 112 -0.52 -3.22 -3.50
C TYR A 112 -0.60 -1.82 -2.93
N TYR A 113 0.32 -1.52 -2.01
CA TYR A 113 0.47 -0.19 -1.46
C TYR A 113 1.78 0.41 -1.95
N THR A 114 1.64 1.35 -2.87
CA THR A 114 2.76 1.90 -3.62
C THR A 114 3.03 3.32 -3.15
N VAL A 115 4.29 3.61 -2.85
CA VAL A 115 4.77 4.93 -2.43
C VAL A 115 5.82 5.41 -3.42
N THR A 116 5.49 6.47 -4.15
CA THR A 116 6.43 7.14 -5.04
C THR A 116 7.38 7.99 -4.21
N VAL A 117 8.68 7.73 -4.31
CA VAL A 117 9.73 8.40 -3.55
C VAL A 117 10.77 9.03 -4.46
N SER A 118 11.56 9.94 -3.91
CA SER A 118 12.68 10.54 -4.65
C SER A 118 13.80 9.54 -4.91
N ASN A 119 14.66 9.82 -5.90
CA ASN A 119 15.84 9.00 -6.18
C ASN A 119 16.84 8.93 -5.02
N GLU A 120 16.88 9.96 -4.16
CA GLU A 120 17.77 10.00 -2.99
C GLU A 120 17.21 9.12 -1.86
N GLU A 121 15.92 9.28 -1.57
CA GLU A 121 15.19 8.47 -0.59
C GLU A 121 15.19 6.98 -0.97
N PHE A 122 14.95 6.67 -2.24
CA PHE A 122 15.00 5.28 -2.74
C PHE A 122 16.37 4.61 -2.48
N LYS A 123 17.48 5.34 -2.68
CA LYS A 123 18.83 4.83 -2.40
C LYS A 123 19.03 4.59 -0.90
N GLN A 124 18.50 5.47 -0.05
CA GLN A 124 18.56 5.33 1.40
C GLN A 124 17.79 4.09 1.85
N LEU A 125 16.53 3.94 1.42
CA LEU A 125 15.68 2.77 1.69
C LEU A 125 16.35 1.46 1.27
N LYS A 126 16.92 1.42 0.05
CA LYS A 126 17.64 0.24 -0.44
C LYS A 126 18.86 -0.11 0.43
N THR A 127 19.58 0.91 0.90
CA THR A 127 20.74 0.74 1.79
C THR A 127 20.31 0.22 3.16
N GLU A 128 19.25 0.77 3.73
CA GLU A 128 18.68 0.36 5.02
C GLU A 128 18.17 -1.09 4.98
N GLN A 129 17.45 -1.46 3.91
CA GLN A 129 17.00 -2.84 3.71
C GLN A 129 18.19 -3.81 3.63
N GLY A 130 19.27 -3.42 2.93
CA GLY A 130 20.51 -4.19 2.87
C GLY A 130 21.14 -4.40 4.25
N LYS A 131 21.22 -3.35 5.07
CA LYS A 131 21.72 -3.41 6.46
C LYS A 131 20.85 -4.31 7.34
N ALA A 132 19.52 -4.18 7.26
CA ALA A 132 18.59 -5.00 8.02
C ALA A 132 18.73 -6.49 7.70
N ARG A 133 18.86 -6.84 6.41
CA ARG A 133 19.11 -8.22 5.95
C ARG A 133 20.45 -8.75 6.46
N ALA A 134 21.51 -7.93 6.43
CA ALA A 134 22.83 -8.31 6.94
C ALA A 134 22.82 -8.54 8.47
N ALA A 135 22.14 -7.68 9.24
CA ALA A 135 22.00 -7.82 10.68
C ALA A 135 21.24 -9.10 11.08
N LYS A 136 20.21 -9.49 10.32
CA LYS A 136 19.49 -10.76 10.51
C LYS A 136 20.39 -11.98 10.24
N LYS A 137 21.26 -11.94 9.21
CA LYS A 137 22.22 -13.02 8.91
C LYS A 137 23.34 -13.15 9.95
N GLY A 138 23.79 -12.04 10.55
CA GLY A 138 24.86 -12.03 11.55
C GLY A 138 24.51 -12.65 12.91
N LYS A 139 23.22 -12.73 13.27
CA LYS A 139 22.77 -13.33 14.54
C LYS A 139 22.86 -14.87 14.56
N GLY A 140 23.09 -15.53 13.43
CA GLY A 140 23.18 -16.99 13.34
C GLY A 140 24.57 -17.61 13.61
N ARG A 141 25.61 -16.81 13.84
CA ARG A 141 27.00 -17.29 13.98
C ARG A 141 27.59 -16.96 15.35
N LYS A 142 26.95 -17.46 16.41
CA LYS A 142 27.58 -17.70 17.72
C LYS A 142 27.16 -19.08 18.23
N ARG A 143 27.89 -20.09 17.78
CA ARG A 143 28.16 -21.34 18.50
C ARG A 143 29.63 -21.65 18.31
#